data_AF-A0A2D4FVW5-F1
#
_entry.id   AF-A0A2D4FVW5-F1
#
_cell.length_a   1.000
_cell.length_b   1.000
_cell.length_c   1.000
_cell.angle_alpha   90.00
_cell.angle_beta   90.00
_cell.angle_gamma   90.00
#
_symmetry.space_group_name_H-M   'P 1'
#
loop_
_entity.id
_entity.type
_entity.pdbx_description
1 polymer ?
#
loop_
_entity_poly.entity_id
_entity_poly.type
_entity_poly.pdbx_seq_one_letter_code
_entity_poly.pdbx_strand_id
1 'polypeptide(L)'
;MQKNQERIAEVEFRMDKEEKRVEDLTDKLTQANKDLEAMVILLEAEKAAHYLRFQNVKEEKEENLPDIMGEIIAKILRTEKEEIGMEIDETNRIQKNYARRHNLPREVHVRLRSRLVMEYCTERDT
;
A
#
# COMPACT_ATOMS: atom_id res chain seq x y z
N MET A 1 -48.12 -42.25 -2.04
CA MET A 1 -46.82 -42.53 -1.38
C MET A 1 -45.68 -42.59 -2.40
N GLN A 2 -45.75 -43.47 -3.41
CA GLN A 2 -44.67 -43.68 -4.40
C GLN A 2 -44.29 -42.43 -5.23
N LYS A 3 -45.28 -41.70 -5.77
CA LYS A 3 -45.04 -40.41 -6.48
C LYS A 3 -44.35 -39.33 -5.62
N ASN A 4 -44.51 -39.38 -4.30
CA ASN A 4 -43.84 -38.41 -3.42
C ASN A 4 -42.37 -38.82 -3.21
N GLN A 5 -42.08 -40.13 -3.15
CA GLN A 5 -40.70 -40.64 -3.05
C GLN A 5 -39.89 -40.33 -4.31
N GLU A 6 -40.47 -40.51 -5.49
CA GLU A 6 -39.81 -40.16 -6.77
C GLU A 6 -39.49 -38.66 -6.86
N ARG A 7 -40.43 -37.80 -6.43
CA ARG A 7 -40.21 -36.35 -6.37
C ARG A 7 -39.14 -35.93 -5.37
N ILE A 8 -39.03 -36.63 -4.24
CA ILE A 8 -37.97 -36.37 -3.24
C ILE A 8 -36.60 -36.74 -3.82
N ALA A 9 -36.48 -37.91 -4.44
CA ALA A 9 -35.22 -38.36 -5.04
C ALA A 9 -34.74 -37.42 -6.17
N GLU A 10 -35.66 -36.87 -6.98
CA GLU A 10 -35.32 -35.89 -8.00
C GLU A 10 -34.82 -34.56 -7.39
N VAL A 11 -35.42 -34.14 -6.27
CA VAL A 11 -34.98 -32.94 -5.55
C VAL A 11 -33.61 -33.16 -4.91
N GLU A 12 -33.35 -34.31 -4.29
CA GLU A 12 -32.05 -34.67 -3.72
C GLU A 12 -30.95 -34.67 -4.79
N PHE A 13 -31.21 -35.30 -5.94
CA PHE A 13 -30.25 -35.28 -7.06
C PHE A 13 -29.95 -33.87 -7.57
N ARG A 14 -30.95 -33.00 -7.62
CA ARG A 14 -30.77 -31.59 -7.98
C ARG A 14 -29.98 -30.84 -6.91
N MET A 15 -30.26 -31.09 -5.63
CA MET A 15 -29.51 -30.48 -4.53
C MET A 15 -28.04 -30.87 -4.57
N ASP A 16 -27.71 -32.16 -4.71
CA ASP A 16 -26.33 -32.63 -4.83
C ASP A 16 -25.57 -31.95 -5.99
N LYS A 17 -26.26 -31.75 -7.11
CA LYS A 17 -25.68 -31.08 -8.28
C LYS A 17 -25.44 -29.59 -8.02
N GLU A 18 -26.36 -28.91 -7.35
CA GLU A 18 -26.19 -27.50 -6.98
C GLU A 18 -25.13 -27.34 -5.88
N GLU A 19 -25.05 -28.25 -4.90
CA GLU A 19 -24.01 -28.23 -3.86
C GLU A 19 -22.61 -28.33 -4.47
N LYS A 20 -22.38 -29.26 -5.41
CA LYS A 20 -21.11 -29.35 -6.14
C LYS A 20 -20.79 -28.10 -6.94
N ARG A 21 -21.79 -27.49 -7.57
CA ARG A 21 -21.61 -26.21 -8.30
C ARG A 21 -21.22 -25.08 -7.35
N VAL A 22 -21.84 -25.01 -6.17
CA VAL A 22 -21.53 -24.01 -5.15
C VAL A 22 -20.11 -24.23 -4.61
N GLU A 23 -19.70 -25.46 -4.37
CA GLU A 23 -18.33 -25.81 -3.95
C GLU A 23 -17.31 -25.36 -5.01
N ASP A 24 -17.49 -25.75 -6.28
CA ASP A 24 -16.64 -25.35 -7.40
C ASP A 24 -16.53 -23.82 -7.55
N LEU A 25 -17.64 -23.11 -7.34
CA LEU A 25 -17.67 -21.64 -7.39
C LEU A 25 -16.95 -21.02 -6.20
N THR A 26 -17.07 -21.62 -5.02
CA THR A 26 -16.40 -21.16 -3.79
C THR A 26 -14.89 -21.32 -3.90
N ASP A 27 -14.42 -22.44 -4.43
CA ASP A 27 -13.00 -22.69 -4.68
C ASP A 27 -12.42 -21.70 -5.70
N LYS A 28 -13.15 -21.43 -6.78
CA LYS A 28 -12.74 -20.41 -7.77
C LYS A 28 -12.69 -19.01 -7.17
N LEU A 29 -13.67 -18.66 -6.34
CA LEU A 29 -13.73 -17.35 -5.69
C LEU A 29 -12.59 -17.18 -4.68
N THR A 30 -12.31 -18.20 -3.88
CA THR A 30 -11.19 -18.17 -2.92
C THR A 30 -9.85 -18.07 -3.63
N GLN A 31 -9.66 -18.76 -4.75
CA GLN A 31 -8.45 -18.61 -5.56
C GLN A 31 -8.32 -17.20 -6.15
N ALA A 32 -9.38 -16.68 -6.76
CA ALA A 32 -9.39 -15.33 -7.32
C ALA A 32 -9.11 -14.25 -6.26
N ASN A 33 -9.62 -14.41 -5.04
CA ASN A 33 -9.34 -13.51 -3.92
C ASN A 33 -7.86 -13.55 -3.53
N LYS A 34 -7.24 -14.74 -3.45
CA LYS A 34 -5.80 -14.86 -3.17
C LYS A 34 -4.94 -14.18 -4.24
N ASP A 35 -5.29 -14.39 -5.51
CA ASP A 35 -4.57 -13.79 -6.63
C ASP A 35 -4.71 -12.26 -6.60
N LEU A 36 -5.90 -11.75 -6.25
CA LEU A 36 -6.16 -10.32 -6.11
C LEU A 36 -5.41 -9.71 -4.92
N GLU A 37 -5.38 -10.39 -3.77
CA GLU A 37 -4.59 -9.97 -2.61
C GLU A 37 -3.10 -9.89 -2.96
N ALA A 38 -2.56 -10.91 -3.64
CA ALA A 38 -1.17 -10.92 -4.08
C ALA A 38 -0.86 -9.75 -5.03
N MET A 39 -1.78 -9.45 -5.96
CA MET A 39 -1.64 -8.32 -6.89
C MET A 39 -1.69 -6.97 -6.17
N VAL A 40 -2.59 -6.81 -5.18
CA VAL A 40 -2.65 -5.60 -4.36
C VAL A 40 -1.35 -5.39 -3.61
N ILE A 41 -0.81 -6.43 -2.97
CA ILE A 41 0.47 -6.35 -2.24
C ILE A 41 1.60 -5.93 -3.18
N LEU A 42 1.67 -6.50 -4.39
CA LEU A 42 2.68 -6.13 -5.38
C LEU A 42 2.58 -4.65 -5.77
N LEU A 43 1.38 -4.18 -6.10
CA LEU A 43 1.14 -2.78 -6.48
C LEU A 43 1.44 -1.81 -5.33
N GLU A 44 1.10 -2.18 -4.09
CA GLU A 44 1.42 -1.38 -2.91
C GLU A 44 2.93 -1.32 -2.65
N ALA A 45 3.65 -2.44 -2.84
CA ALA A 45 5.10 -2.48 -2.72
C ALA A 45 5.79 -1.63 -3.81
N GLU A 46 5.35 -1.72 -5.05
CA GLU A 46 5.84 -0.90 -6.16
C GLU A 46 5.57 0.59 -5.91
N LYS A 47 4.40 0.92 -5.39
CA LYS A 47 4.08 2.30 -4.98
C LYS A 47 4.99 2.75 -3.86
N ALA A 48 5.14 1.95 -2.80
CA ALA A 48 5.98 2.27 -1.63
C ALA A 48 7.46 2.48 -1.99
N ALA A 49 7.95 1.81 -3.04
CA ALA A 49 9.33 1.98 -3.54
C ALA A 49 9.65 3.40 -4.03
N HIS A 50 8.64 4.27 -4.19
CA HIS A 50 8.80 5.67 -4.58
C HIS A 50 8.59 6.64 -3.42
N TYR A 51 8.28 6.15 -2.21
CA TYR A 51 8.00 7.00 -1.05
C TYR A 51 9.06 6.84 0.04
N LEU A 52 9.62 7.97 0.48
CA LEU A 52 10.41 8.06 1.70
C LEU A 52 9.54 8.53 2.87
N ARG A 53 9.75 7.94 4.04
CA ARG A 53 9.07 8.29 5.29
C ARG A 53 10.06 8.86 6.29
N PHE A 54 9.87 10.13 6.64
CA PHE A 54 10.73 10.82 7.59
C PHE A 54 9.98 11.07 8.89
N GLN A 55 10.59 10.65 9.99
CA GLN A 55 10.09 10.85 11.33
C GLN A 55 10.90 11.92 12.05
N ASN A 56 10.29 12.55 13.05
CA ASN A 56 10.96 13.55 13.91
C ASN A 56 11.47 14.80 13.17
N VAL A 57 10.91 15.13 12.00
CA VAL A 57 11.19 16.41 11.33
C VAL A 57 10.49 17.52 12.09
N LYS A 58 11.27 18.49 12.59
CA LYS A 58 10.78 19.66 13.33
C LYS A 58 9.65 20.35 12.56
N GLU A 59 8.56 20.69 13.25
CA GLU A 59 7.44 21.43 12.67
C GLU A 59 7.62 22.93 12.90
N GLU A 60 7.50 23.72 11.84
CA GLU A 60 7.50 25.18 11.89
C GLU A 60 6.24 25.74 11.21
N LYS A 61 5.77 26.91 11.66
CA LYS A 61 4.65 27.59 11.00
C LYS A 61 5.13 28.08 9.64
N GLU A 62 4.31 27.85 8.60
CA GLU A 62 4.62 28.24 7.22
C GLU A 62 5.91 27.61 6.66
N GLU A 63 6.17 26.36 7.04
CA GLU A 63 7.30 25.60 6.52
C GLU A 63 7.21 25.34 5.00
N ASN A 64 8.36 25.40 4.32
CA ASN A 64 8.49 24.91 2.96
C ASN A 64 9.00 23.46 3.00
N LEU A 65 8.06 22.51 3.10
CA LEU A 65 8.36 21.07 3.17
C LEU A 65 9.26 20.58 2.02
N PRO A 66 8.97 20.88 0.73
CA PRO A 66 9.86 20.49 -0.37
C PRO A 66 11.30 20.94 -0.17
N ASP A 67 11.49 22.17 0.31
CA ASP A 67 12.80 22.77 0.48
C ASP A 67 13.61 22.12 1.61
N ILE A 68 12.97 21.91 2.77
CA ILE A 68 13.55 21.25 3.94
C ILE A 68 13.91 19.80 3.60
N MET A 69 13.00 19.07 2.96
CA MET A 69 13.22 17.66 2.62
C MET A 69 14.28 17.51 1.53
N GLY A 70 14.27 18.39 0.54
CA GLY A 70 15.30 18.44 -0.50
C GLY A 70 16.69 18.66 0.09
N GLU A 71 16.83 19.56 1.06
CA GLU A 71 18.10 19.80 1.76
C GLU A 71 18.57 18.58 2.56
N ILE A 72 17.65 17.90 3.28
CA ILE A 72 17.97 16.70 4.06
C ILE A 72 18.43 15.57 3.13
N ILE A 73 17.68 15.30 2.06
CA ILE A 73 17.99 14.24 1.10
C ILE A 73 19.29 14.54 0.36
N ALA A 74 19.50 15.78 -0.08
CA ALA A 74 20.75 16.23 -0.71
C ALA A 74 21.96 16.01 0.20
N LYS A 75 21.83 16.29 1.50
CA LYS A 75 22.90 16.03 2.50
C LYS A 75 23.21 14.53 2.65
N ILE A 76 22.18 13.67 2.65
CA ILE A 76 22.34 12.21 2.75
C ILE A 76 23.03 11.67 1.49
N LEU A 77 22.60 12.12 0.33
CA LEU A 77 23.11 11.67 -0.96
C LEU A 77 24.47 12.31 -1.34
N ARG A 78 24.80 13.44 -0.72
CA ARG A 78 25.95 14.31 -1.04
C ARG A 78 25.85 14.91 -2.45
N THR A 79 24.63 15.29 -2.81
CA THR A 79 24.26 15.86 -4.12
C THR A 79 23.80 17.30 -3.95
N GLU A 80 23.68 18.06 -5.04
CA GLU A 80 23.13 19.40 -4.99
C GLU A 80 21.62 19.38 -4.72
N LYS A 81 21.14 20.40 -3.98
CA LYS A 81 19.73 20.55 -3.59
C LYS A 81 18.81 20.70 -4.80
N GLU A 82 19.29 21.34 -5.86
CA GLU A 82 18.53 21.61 -7.08
C GLU A 82 18.18 20.33 -7.84
N GLU A 83 19.13 19.38 -7.91
CA GLU A 83 18.92 18.07 -8.54
C GLU A 83 17.84 17.27 -7.80
N ILE A 84 17.94 17.22 -6.47
CA ILE A 84 16.94 16.54 -5.62
C ILE A 84 15.59 17.24 -5.69
N GLY A 85 15.57 18.57 -5.79
CA GLY A 85 14.34 19.35 -5.94
C GLY A 85 13.54 18.97 -7.19
N MET A 86 14.21 18.63 -8.30
CA MET A 86 13.55 18.16 -9.53
C MET A 86 12.98 16.73 -9.41
N GLU A 87 13.58 15.93 -8.55
CA GLU A 87 13.18 14.54 -8.30
C GLU A 87 12.01 14.43 -7.30
N ILE A 88 11.81 15.43 -6.45
CA ILE A 88 10.66 15.46 -5.52
C ILE A 88 9.40 15.80 -6.31
N ASP A 89 8.41 14.92 -6.25
CA ASP A 89 7.10 15.13 -6.87
C ASP A 89 6.12 15.72 -5.85
N GLU A 90 5.93 15.02 -4.73
CA GLU A 90 4.96 15.41 -3.69
C GLU A 90 5.58 15.31 -2.30
N THR A 91 5.28 16.27 -1.43
CA THR A 91 5.73 16.27 -0.03
C THR A 91 4.58 16.61 0.90
N ASN A 92 4.23 15.69 1.79
CA ASN A 92 3.05 15.83 2.64
C ASN A 92 3.33 15.40 4.08
N ARG A 93 2.81 16.18 5.05
CA ARG A 93 2.73 15.72 6.45
C ARG A 93 1.49 14.87 6.66
N ILE A 94 1.68 13.68 7.21
CA ILE A 94 0.59 12.77 7.51
C ILE A 94 -0.01 13.11 8.87
N GLN A 95 -1.29 13.48 8.86
CA GLN A 95 -2.03 13.73 10.08
C GLN A 95 -2.41 12.40 10.76
N LYS A 96 -1.64 12.01 11.78
CA LYS A 96 -1.98 10.87 12.65
C LYS A 96 -2.61 11.36 13.95
N ASN A 97 -3.73 10.74 14.34
CA ASN A 97 -4.42 11.04 15.60
C ASN A 97 -3.49 10.90 16.82
N TYR A 98 -2.57 9.93 16.78
CA TYR A 98 -1.58 9.72 17.82
C TYR A 98 -0.68 10.94 18.01
N ALA A 99 -0.08 11.44 16.92
CA ALA A 99 0.80 12.61 16.96
C ALA A 99 0.09 13.84 17.54
N ARG A 100 -1.18 14.04 17.18
CA ARG A 100 -2.01 15.13 17.72
C ARG A 100 -2.27 14.99 19.23
N ARG A 101 -2.50 13.77 19.73
CA ARG A 101 -2.78 13.51 21.16
C ARG A 101 -1.53 13.65 22.03
N HIS A 102 -0.38 13.29 21.49
CA HIS A 102 0.88 13.23 22.24
C HIS A 102 1.84 14.39 21.92
N ASN A 103 1.40 15.39 21.15
CA ASN A 103 2.20 16.54 20.74
C ASN A 103 3.55 16.13 20.10
N LEU A 104 3.51 15.11 19.23
CA LEU A 104 4.68 14.63 18.51
C LEU A 104 4.74 15.26 17.11
N PRO A 105 5.96 15.47 16.56
CA PRO A 105 6.10 15.88 15.16
C PRO A 105 5.43 14.85 14.23
N ARG A 106 4.67 15.34 13.25
CA ARG A 106 4.04 14.52 12.23
C ARG A 106 5.09 13.96 11.29
N GLU A 107 4.79 12.79 10.78
CA GLU A 107 5.59 12.12 9.78
C GLU A 107 5.45 12.82 8.42
N VAL A 108 6.57 12.95 7.70
CA VAL A 108 6.61 13.51 6.34
C VAL A 108 6.76 12.37 5.34
N HIS A 109 5.87 12.33 4.36
CA HIS A 109 5.95 11.43 3.21
C HIS A 109 6.45 12.24 2.02
N VAL A 110 7.58 11.80 1.44
CA VAL A 110 8.17 12.38 0.23
C VAL A 110 7.97 11.37 -0.89
N ARG A 111 7.30 11.77 -1.97
CA ARG A 111 7.21 11.01 -3.20
C ARG A 111 8.32 11.45 -4.14
N LEU A 112 9.09 10.51 -4.63
CA LEU A 112 10.14 10.71 -5.61
C LEU A 112 9.68 10.27 -7.00
N ARG A 113 10.16 10.96 -8.02
CA ARG A 113 9.94 10.62 -9.43
C ARG A 113 10.70 9.37 -9.82
N SER A 114 11.93 9.23 -9.35
CA SER A 114 12.79 8.08 -9.62
C SER A 114 12.96 7.16 -8.41
N ARG A 115 12.81 5.85 -8.64
CA ARG A 115 13.14 4.80 -7.65
C ARG A 115 14.64 4.72 -7.35
N LEU A 116 15.51 5.14 -8.26
CA LEU A 116 16.96 5.06 -8.08
C LEU A 116 17.43 5.91 -6.89
N VAL A 117 16.84 7.10 -6.72
CA VAL A 117 17.13 8.00 -5.59
C VAL A 117 16.76 7.33 -4.26
N MET A 118 15.67 6.55 -4.25
CA MET A 118 15.25 5.75 -3.11
C MET A 118 16.29 4.68 -2.74
N GLU A 119 16.74 3.92 -3.74
CA GLU A 119 17.72 2.84 -3.57
C GLU A 119 19.03 3.34 -2.95
N TYR A 120 19.58 4.44 -3.48
CA TYR A 120 20.79 5.08 -2.93
C TYR A 120 20.64 5.59 -1.50
N CYS A 121 19.44 6.03 -1.10
CA CYS A 121 19.17 6.45 0.27
C CYS A 121 19.13 5.25 1.24
N THR A 122 18.64 4.09 0.80
CA THR A 122 18.47 2.91 1.65
C THR A 122 19.71 2.00 1.72
N GLU A 123 20.51 1.94 0.65
CA GLU A 123 21.68 1.05 0.56
C GLU A 123 22.87 1.54 1.40
N ARG A 124 22.90 2.82 1.78
CA ARG A 124 24.01 3.38 2.57
C ARG A 124 23.95 3.04 4.07
N ASP A 125 22.85 2.46 4.53
CA ASP A 125 22.63 2.11 5.94
C ASP A 125 22.99 0.64 6.28
N THR A 126 23.55 -0.14 5.34
CA THR A 126 24.11 -1.49 5.55
C THR A 126 25.62 -1.52 5.41
#